data_AF-A0A7W4AZS5-F1
#
_entry.id   AF-A0A7W4AZS5-F1
#
_cell.length_a   1.000
_cell.length_b   1.000
_cell.length_c   1.000
_cell.angle_alpha   90.00
_cell.angle_beta   90.00
_cell.angle_gamma   90.00
#
_symmetry.space_group_name_H-M   'P 1'
#
loop_
_entity.id
_entity.type
_entity.pdbx_description
1 polymer ?
#
loop_
_entity_poly.entity_id
_entity_poly.type
_entity_poly.pdbx_seq_one_letter_code
_entity_poly.pdbx_strand_id
1 'polypeptide(L)' 'MAKTEYVQGIFDCASSILTIGTNKAFHIREDLSRMDSYDRIEKLTTWARQKSLITQNGLIAEI' A
#
# COMPACT_ATOMS: atom_id res chain seq x y z
N MET A 1 -15.82 -15.34 12.22
CA MET A 1 -14.53 -14.76 12.67
C MET A 1 -14.32 -13.46 11.92
N ALA A 2 -14.36 -12.31 12.60
CA ALA A 2 -14.04 -11.04 11.95
C ALA A 2 -12.59 -11.08 11.48
N LYS A 3 -12.35 -10.93 10.17
CA LYS A 3 -11.00 -10.73 9.64
C LYS A 3 -10.60 -9.32 10.03
N THR A 4 -9.84 -9.16 11.10
CA THR A 4 -9.29 -7.86 11.44
C THR A 4 -8.24 -7.51 10.41
N GLU A 5 -8.52 -6.51 9.59
CA GLU A 5 -7.55 -5.96 8.65
C GLU A 5 -6.63 -5.01 9.42
N TYR A 6 -5.32 -5.07 9.13
CA TYR A 6 -4.33 -4.23 9.80
C TYR A 6 -3.49 -3.50 8.76
N VAL A 7 -3.23 -2.21 9.01
CA VAL A 7 -2.32 -1.43 8.17
C VAL A 7 -0.89 -1.95 8.36
N GLN A 8 -0.25 -2.34 7.26
CA GLN A 8 1.13 -2.85 7.25
C GLN A 8 2.06 -2.03 6.36
N GLY A 9 1.53 -1.02 5.67
CA GLY A 9 2.32 -0.04 4.95
C GLY A 9 1.57 1.27 4.75
N ILE A 10 2.33 2.31 4.42
CA ILE A 10 1.86 3.67 4.21
C ILE A 10 2.39 4.13 2.85
N PHE A 11 1.51 4.60 1.99
CA PHE A 11 1.83 5.28 0.76
C PHE A 11 1.71 6.78 0.96
N ASP A 12 2.79 7.50 0.71
CA ASP A 12 2.82 8.97 0.68
C ASP A 12 2.59 9.43 -0.76
N CYS A 13 1.44 10.06 -1.00
CA CYS A 13 1.07 10.57 -2.32
C CYS A 13 1.96 11.72 -2.81
N ALA A 14 2.50 12.53 -1.89
CA ALA A 14 3.32 13.69 -2.24
C ALA A 14 4.72 13.27 -2.72
N SER A 15 5.29 12.24 -2.11
CA SER A 15 6.61 11.71 -2.49
C SER A 15 6.55 10.48 -3.41
N SER A 16 5.37 9.91 -3.64
CA SER A 16 5.17 8.63 -4.35
C SER A 16 5.98 7.48 -3.73
N ILE A 17 6.12 7.48 -2.40
CA ILE A 17 6.86 6.46 -1.65
C ILE A 17 5.89 5.54 -0.92
N LEU A 18 5.98 4.25 -1.20
CA LEU A 18 5.32 3.19 -0.43
C LEU A 18 6.30 2.62 0.60
N THR A 19 6.01 2.83 1.87
CA THR A 19 6.75 2.26 3.00
C THR A 19 5.99 1.06 3.56
N ILE A 20 6.66 -0.08 3.73
CA ILE A 20 6.07 -1.31 4.31
C ILE A 20 6.94 -1.76 5.49
N GLY A 21 6.32 -1.91 6.67
CA GLY A 21 7.06 -2.15 7.91
C GLY A 21 8.05 -1.02 8.22
N THR A 22 9.19 -1.35 8.82
CA THR A 22 10.20 -0.36 9.28
C THR A 22 11.38 -0.18 8.34
N ASN A 23 11.55 -1.02 7.31
CA ASN A 23 12.80 -1.08 6.55
C ASN A 23 12.63 -1.25 5.03
N LYS A 24 11.40 -1.22 4.50
CA LYS A 24 11.16 -1.35 3.06
C LYS A 24 10.46 -0.10 2.55
N ALA A 25 11.13 0.64 1.67
CA ALA A 25 10.55 1.79 0.98
C ALA A 25 10.70 1.60 -0.54
N PHE A 26 9.62 1.86 -1.28
CA PHE A 26 9.54 1.68 -2.72
C PHE A 26 9.09 2.97 -3.37
N HIS A 27 9.84 3.46 -4.35
CA HIS A 27 9.40 4.59 -5.17
C HIS A 27 8.47 4.09 -6.28
N ILE A 28 7.22 4.53 -6.26
CA ILE A 28 6.21 4.16 -7.24
C ILE A 28 6.36 5.06 -8.45
N ARG A 29 6.91 4.52 -9.54
CA ARG A 29 7.13 5.25 -10.80
C ARG A 29 5.87 5.44 -11.62
N GLU A 30 4.83 4.68 -11.33
CA GLU A 30 3.55 4.83 -12.01
C GLU A 30 2.85 6.10 -11.51
N ASP A 31 2.31 6.90 -12.43
CA ASP A 31 1.54 8.08 -12.07
C ASP A 31 0.16 7.66 -11.54
N LEU A 32 0.08 7.49 -10.22
CA LEU A 32 -1.15 7.15 -9.51
C LEU A 32 -1.94 8.41 -9.08
N SER A 33 -1.48 9.62 -9.45
CA SER A 33 -2.10 10.88 -9.01
C SER A 33 -3.51 11.11 -9.56
N ARG A 34 -3.83 10.47 -10.68
CA ARG A 34 -5.13 10.55 -11.36
C ARG A 34 -6.13 9.48 -10.90
N MET A 35 -5.69 8.54 -10.05
CA MET A 35 -6.57 7.52 -9.49
C MET A 35 -7.28 8.04 -8.23
N ASP A 36 -8.49 7.57 -8.00
CA ASP A 36 -9.15 7.74 -6.71
C ASP A 36 -8.36 7.04 -5.59
N SER A 37 -8.40 7.62 -4.38
CA SER A 37 -7.65 7.09 -3.22
C SER A 37 -7.99 5.62 -2.93
N TYR A 38 -9.24 5.22 -3.11
CA TYR A 38 -9.64 3.82 -2.91
C TYR A 38 -8.96 2.87 -3.91
N ASP A 39 -9.03 3.17 -5.20
CA ASP A 39 -8.43 2.35 -6.26
C ASP A 39 -6.90 2.30 -6.12
N ARG A 40 -6.29 3.40 -5.71
CA ARG A 40 -4.85 3.49 -5.46
C ARG A 40 -4.43 2.59 -4.31
N ILE A 41 -5.13 2.67 -3.18
CA ILE A 41 -4.88 1.81 -2.01
C ILE A 41 -5.10 0.34 -2.38
N GLU A 42 -6.18 0.01 -3.09
CA GLU A 42 -6.48 -1.37 -3.51
C GLU A 42 -5.38 -1.92 -4.42
N LYS A 43 -4.94 -1.13 -5.41
CA LYS A 43 -3.86 -1.49 -6.32
C LYS A 43 -2.53 -1.73 -5.59
N LEU A 44 -2.14 -0.82 -4.71
CA LEU A 44 -0.90 -0.93 -3.94
C LEU A 44 -0.95 -2.10 -2.94
N THR A 45 -2.09 -2.31 -2.30
CA THR A 45 -2.34 -3.45 -1.41
C THR A 45 -2.25 -4.77 -2.17
N THR A 46 -2.88 -4.86 -3.33
CA THR A 46 -2.85 -6.06 -4.18
C THR A 46 -1.43 -6.36 -4.66
N TRP A 47 -0.71 -5.34 -5.13
CA TRP A 47 0.69 -5.48 -5.51
C TRP A 47 1.57 -5.95 -4.35
N ALA A 48 1.42 -5.35 -3.16
CA ALA A 48 2.20 -5.72 -1.97
C ALA A 48 1.91 -7.16 -1.52
N ARG A 49 0.65 -7.62 -1.61
CA ARG A 49 0.26 -9.01 -1.34
C ARG A 49 0.87 -9.99 -2.35
N GLN A 50 0.82 -9.66 -3.65
CA GLN A 50 1.40 -10.49 -4.71
C GLN A 50 2.92 -10.63 -4.57
N LYS A 51 3.59 -9.60 -4.02
CA LYS A 51 5.03 -9.62 -3.72
C LYS A 51 5.37 -10.22 -2.35
N SER A 52 4.38 -10.74 -1.61
CA SER A 52 4.54 -11.24 -0.24
C SER A 52 5.20 -10.22 0.70
N LEU A 53 4.97 -8.92 0.46
CA LEU A 53 5.50 -7.83 1.29
C LEU A 53 4.63 -7.58 2.51
N ILE A 54 3.32 -7.84 2.39
CA ILE A 54 2.33 -7.79 3.47
C ILE A 54 1.54 -9.10 3.52
N THR A 55 0.87 -9.33 4.65
CA THR A 55 0.01 -10.50 4.83
C THR A 55 -1.29 -10.40 4.03
N GLN A 56 -2.02 -11.52 3.88
CA GLN A 56 -3.32 -11.56 3.20
C GLN A 56 -4.38 -10.64 3.83
N ASN A 57 -4.24 -10.35 5.13
CA ASN A 57 -5.11 -9.42 5.86
C ASN A 57 -4.46 -8.03 6.05
N GLY A 58 -3.29 -7.81 5.43
CA GLY A 58 -2.58 -6.53 5.48
C GLY A 58 -3.19 -5.54 4.49
N LEU A 59 -3.26 -4.28 4.89
CA LEU A 59 -3.68 -3.16 4.05
C LEU A 59 -2.57 -2.11 3.94
N ILE A 60 -2.58 -1.37 2.84
CA ILE A 60 -1.84 -0.13 2.71
C ILE A 60 -2.75 1.03 3.10
N ALA A 61 -2.25 1.97 3.88
CA ALA A 61 -2.91 3.25 4.11
C ALA A 61 -2.27 4.33 3.24
N GLU A 62 -3.00 5.40 2.99
CA GLU A 62 -2.53 6.57 2.27
C GLU A 62 -2.44 7.76 3.23
N ILE A 63 -1.40 8.60 3.07
CA ILE A 63 -1.22 9.87 3.78
C ILE A 63 -0.91 11.01 2.82
#